data_AF-A0AB74DYR1-F1
#
_entry.id   AF-A0AB74DYR1-F1
#
_cell.length_a   1.000
_cell.length_b   1.000
_cell.length_c   1.000
_cell.angle_alpha   90.00
_cell.angle_beta   90.00
_cell.angle_gamma   90.00
#
_symmetry.space_group_name_H-M   'P 1'
#
loop_
_entity.id
_entity.type
_entity.pdbx_description
1 polymer ?
#
loop_
_entity_poly.entity_id
_entity_poly.type
_entity_poly.pdbx_seq_one_letter_code
_entity_poly.pdbx_strand_id
1 'polypeptide(L)'
;AGEDISDLAAAAVWGMARSAQAENPGRIVLIDTDAAVDASVLAGVGEPQLLVRGGTVHAPRLSPAPALLALPAAESAWRLAAGGGGTLEDLVIQPCPEVQAPLQAGQVRVAVAAVGVNFRDVVAALGMYPGQAPPLGAEGAGVVLE
;
A
#
# COMPACT_ATOMS: atom_id res chain seq x y z
N ALA A 1 9.48 3.75 -2.04
CA ALA A 1 8.18 3.13 -2.37
C ALA A 1 7.08 4.11 -1.99
N GLY A 2 6.04 4.23 -2.82
CA GLY A 2 4.98 5.24 -2.67
C GLY A 2 4.95 6.33 -3.75
N GLU A 3 5.58 6.09 -4.90
CA GLU A 3 5.44 6.95 -6.08
C GLU A 3 4.31 6.39 -6.96
N ASP A 4 3.37 7.25 -7.34
CA ASP A 4 2.30 6.89 -8.28
C ASP A 4 2.82 6.87 -9.72
N ILE A 5 2.17 6.06 -10.57
CA ILE A 5 2.43 6.06 -12.01
C ILE A 5 1.86 7.35 -12.60
N SER A 6 2.73 8.27 -13.01
CA SER A 6 2.36 9.59 -13.55
C SER A 6 2.16 9.60 -15.07
N ASP A 7 2.75 8.64 -15.80
CA ASP A 7 2.65 8.52 -17.25
C ASP A 7 2.12 7.12 -17.65
N LEU A 8 0.81 7.06 -17.91
CA LEU A 8 0.16 5.83 -18.32
C LEU A 8 0.55 5.38 -19.74
N ALA A 9 0.94 6.30 -20.61
CA ALA A 9 1.39 5.96 -21.96
C ALA A 9 2.77 5.27 -21.89
N ALA A 10 3.69 5.81 -21.07
CA ALA A 10 4.95 5.15 -20.76
C ALA A 10 4.73 3.78 -20.09
N ALA A 11 3.73 3.64 -19.21
CA ALA A 11 3.38 2.34 -18.62
C ALA A 11 2.94 1.29 -19.67
N ALA A 12 2.26 1.71 -20.75
CA ALA A 12 1.95 0.81 -21.87
C ALA A 12 3.22 0.36 -22.62
N VAL A 13 4.20 1.26 -22.77
CA VAL A 13 5.51 0.95 -23.39
C VAL A 13 6.23 -0.15 -22.62
N TRP A 14 6.11 -0.22 -21.29
CA TRP A 14 6.67 -1.32 -20.49
C TRP A 14 6.16 -2.70 -20.94
N GLY A 15 4.86 -2.82 -21.23
CA GLY A 15 4.26 -4.07 -21.73
C GLY A 15 4.73 -4.43 -23.13
N MET A 16 4.75 -3.45 -24.03
CA MET A 16 5.25 -3.62 -25.40
C MET A 16 6.73 -4.03 -25.42
N ALA A 17 7.56 -3.36 -24.63
CA ALA A 17 8.98 -3.65 -24.52
C ALA A 17 9.23 -5.08 -24.00
N ARG A 18 8.44 -5.57 -23.03
CA ARG A 18 8.52 -6.97 -22.58
C ARG A 18 8.29 -7.96 -23.72
N SER A 19 7.29 -7.73 -24.58
CA SER A 19 7.05 -8.60 -25.73
C SER A 19 8.23 -8.58 -26.70
N ALA A 20 8.70 -7.38 -27.06
CA ALA A 20 9.83 -7.23 -27.97
C ALA A 20 11.12 -7.85 -27.42
N GLN A 21 11.36 -7.77 -26.10
CA GLN A 21 12.49 -8.39 -25.41
C GLN A 21 12.42 -9.91 -25.41
N ALA A 22 11.21 -10.48 -25.23
CA ALA A 22 11.02 -11.93 -25.31
C ALA A 22 11.29 -12.46 -26.73
N GLU A 23 10.91 -11.71 -27.76
CA GLU A 23 11.18 -12.05 -29.15
C GLU A 23 12.64 -11.79 -29.56
N ASN A 24 13.31 -10.80 -28.94
CA ASN A 24 14.66 -10.37 -29.27
C ASN A 24 15.55 -10.25 -28.01
N PRO A 25 15.97 -11.37 -27.39
CA PRO A 25 16.74 -11.34 -26.14
C PRO A 25 18.05 -10.56 -26.25
N GLY A 26 18.34 -9.73 -25.24
CA GLY A 26 19.59 -8.96 -25.14
C GLY A 26 19.73 -7.77 -26.10
N ARG A 27 18.71 -7.45 -26.89
CA ARG A 27 18.78 -6.37 -27.90
C ARG A 27 18.11 -5.06 -27.47
N ILE A 28 17.21 -5.13 -26.49
CA ILE A 28 16.39 -4.00 -26.05
C ILE A 28 16.51 -3.90 -24.53
N VAL A 29 16.90 -2.73 -24.03
CA VAL A 29 16.90 -2.39 -22.60
C VAL A 29 15.89 -1.27 -22.39
N LEU A 30 14.97 -1.46 -21.46
CA LEU A 30 14.02 -0.43 -21.04
C LEU A 30 14.55 0.25 -19.78
N ILE A 31 14.64 1.57 -19.79
CA ILE A 31 15.07 2.37 -18.63
C ILE A 31 13.99 3.41 -18.37
N ASP A 32 13.38 3.33 -17.18
CA ASP A 32 12.47 4.34 -16.65
C ASP A 32 13.23 5.18 -15.63
N THR A 33 13.26 6.50 -15.79
CA THR A 33 14.06 7.38 -14.94
C THR A 33 13.38 8.72 -14.68
N ASP A 34 13.61 9.26 -13.49
CA ASP A 34 13.18 10.59 -13.05
C ASP A 34 14.18 11.71 -13.40
N ALA A 35 15.33 11.36 -14.00
CA ALA A 35 16.39 12.31 -14.34
C ALA A 35 17.17 11.88 -15.59
N ALA A 36 18.06 12.74 -16.10
CA ALA A 36 18.97 12.35 -17.17
C ALA A 36 19.97 11.29 -16.67
N VAL A 37 20.12 10.21 -17.43
CA VAL A 37 21.02 9.08 -17.11
C VAL A 37 21.89 8.74 -18.31
N ASP A 38 23.07 8.16 -18.04
CA ASP A 38 23.88 7.54 -19.08
C ASP A 38 23.34 6.15 -19.41
N ALA A 39 22.55 6.08 -20.47
CA ALA A 39 21.94 4.83 -20.92
C ALA A 39 22.98 3.76 -21.32
N SER A 40 24.19 4.15 -21.73
CA SER A 40 25.25 3.21 -22.13
C SER A 40 25.80 2.44 -20.93
N VAL A 41 25.97 3.14 -19.80
CA VAL A 41 26.39 2.54 -18.52
C VAL A 41 25.30 1.60 -18.00
N LEU A 42 24.04 2.04 -18.01
CA LEU A 42 22.91 1.25 -17.51
C LEU A 42 22.63 0.00 -18.35
N ALA A 43 22.76 0.10 -19.69
CA ALA A 43 22.62 -1.05 -20.57
C ALA A 43 23.69 -2.13 -20.30
N GLY A 44 24.86 -1.75 -19.77
CA GLY A 44 25.94 -2.66 -19.40
C GLY A 44 25.69 -3.48 -18.13
N VAL A 45 24.64 -3.19 -17.35
CA VAL A 45 24.31 -3.89 -16.10
C VAL A 45 23.81 -5.32 -16.35
N GLY A 46 23.36 -5.62 -17.58
CA GLY A 46 22.88 -6.96 -17.96
C GLY A 46 21.41 -7.23 -17.57
N GLU A 47 20.69 -6.22 -17.13
CA GLU A 47 19.25 -6.28 -16.85
C GLU A 47 18.44 -5.76 -18.04
N PRO A 48 17.38 -6.47 -18.48
CA PRO A 48 16.56 -6.01 -19.60
C PRO A 48 15.70 -4.80 -19.25
N GLN A 49 15.37 -4.61 -17.97
CA GLN A 49 14.49 -3.54 -17.51
C GLN A 49 15.03 -2.93 -16.22
N LEU A 50 15.12 -1.61 -16.18
CA LEU A 50 15.66 -0.84 -15.07
C LEU A 50 14.74 0.32 -14.72
N LEU A 51 14.61 0.59 -13.42
CA LEU A 51 13.95 1.77 -12.87
C LEU A 51 15.00 2.57 -12.10
N VAL A 52 15.18 3.85 -12.42
CA VAL A 52 16.10 4.76 -11.73
C VAL A 52 15.28 5.83 -11.02
N ARG A 53 15.41 5.91 -9.70
CA ARG A 53 14.75 6.92 -8.86
C ARG A 53 15.70 7.47 -7.83
N GLY A 54 15.86 8.79 -7.76
CA GLY A 54 16.79 9.44 -6.84
C GLY A 54 18.22 8.91 -6.94
N GLY A 55 18.67 8.54 -8.15
CA GLY A 55 19.98 7.94 -8.40
C GLY A 55 20.14 6.47 -8.01
N THR A 56 19.09 5.83 -7.48
CA THR A 56 19.10 4.40 -7.14
C THR A 56 18.54 3.59 -8.30
N VAL A 57 19.26 2.52 -8.69
CA VAL A 57 18.85 1.62 -9.78
C VAL A 57 18.14 0.40 -9.19
N HIS A 58 16.95 0.10 -9.72
CA HIS A 58 16.12 -1.04 -9.37
C HIS A 58 15.89 -1.92 -10.59
N ALA A 59 15.87 -3.24 -10.40
CA ALA A 59 15.48 -4.20 -11.42
C ALA A 59 14.21 -4.93 -10.96
N PRO A 60 13.16 -5.03 -11.80
CA PRO A 60 11.92 -5.69 -11.42
C PRO A 60 12.13 -7.21 -11.36
N ARG A 61 11.54 -7.83 -10.35
CA ARG A 61 11.46 -9.29 -10.20
C ARG A 61 10.06 -9.65 -9.72
N LEU A 62 9.54 -10.76 -10.23
CA LEU A 62 8.31 -11.34 -9.71
C LEU A 62 8.63 -12.13 -8.44
N SER A 63 7.91 -11.85 -7.37
CA SER A 63 7.94 -12.61 -6.13
C SER A 63 6.52 -12.88 -5.64
N PRO A 64 6.29 -13.96 -4.86
CA PRO A 64 5.03 -14.12 -4.14
C PRO A 64 4.75 -12.88 -3.28
N ALA A 65 3.52 -12.40 -3.30
CA ALA A 65 3.09 -11.34 -2.39
C ALA A 65 2.96 -11.92 -0.96
N PRO A 66 3.36 -11.17 0.08
CA PRO A 66 3.06 -11.57 1.44
C PRO A 66 1.54 -11.60 1.65
N ALA A 67 1.09 -12.45 2.57
CA ALA A 67 -0.32 -12.48 2.93
C ALA A 67 -0.74 -11.12 3.52
N LEU A 68 -1.80 -10.54 2.97
CA LEU A 68 -2.45 -9.38 3.57
C LEU A 68 -3.31 -9.81 4.77
N LEU A 69 -3.66 -8.86 5.62
CA LEU A 69 -4.61 -9.10 6.70
C LEU A 69 -5.94 -9.62 6.13
N ALA A 70 -6.36 -10.79 6.61
CA ALA A 70 -7.62 -11.39 6.21
C ALA A 70 -8.78 -10.62 6.86
N LEU A 71 -9.63 -10.03 6.02
CA LEU A 71 -10.85 -9.40 6.49
C LEU A 71 -11.91 -10.46 6.82
N PRO A 72 -12.67 -10.30 7.92
CA PRO A 72 -13.84 -11.11 8.24
C PRO A 72 -14.91 -11.06 7.14
N ALA A 73 -15.89 -11.98 7.21
CA ALA A 73 -17.02 -12.01 6.27
C ALA A 73 -17.79 -10.68 6.28
N ALA A 74 -18.38 -10.31 5.14
CA ALA A 74 -18.93 -8.97 4.89
C ALA A 74 -19.98 -8.47 5.91
N GLU A 75 -20.68 -9.38 6.60
CA GLU A 75 -21.72 -9.04 7.58
C GLU A 75 -21.17 -8.80 9.01
N SER A 76 -19.90 -9.14 9.26
CA SER A 76 -19.28 -8.98 10.57
C SER A 76 -18.62 -7.61 10.71
N ALA A 77 -18.92 -6.91 11.79
CA ALA A 77 -18.23 -5.67 12.13
C ALA A 77 -16.83 -5.96 12.68
N TRP A 78 -15.85 -5.23 12.17
CA TRP A 78 -14.45 -5.36 12.54
C TRP A 78 -13.76 -4.00 12.53
N ARG A 79 -12.58 -3.95 13.15
CA ARG A 79 -11.69 -2.79 13.13
C ARG A 79 -10.23 -3.24 12.99
N LEU A 80 -9.39 -2.35 12.45
CA LEU A 80 -7.95 -2.50 12.56
C LEU A 80 -7.51 -2.11 13.98
N ALA A 81 -6.65 -2.92 14.59
CA ALA A 81 -6.08 -2.64 15.91
C ALA A 81 -4.57 -2.86 15.91
N ALA A 82 -3.89 -2.13 16.79
CA ALA A 82 -2.52 -2.43 17.15
C ALA A 82 -2.47 -3.81 17.82
N GLY A 83 -1.49 -4.63 17.45
CA GLY A 83 -1.18 -5.84 18.20
C GLY A 83 -0.38 -5.53 19.47
N GLY A 84 0.05 -6.58 20.17
CA GLY A 84 0.78 -6.46 21.43
C GLY A 84 2.30 -6.26 21.29
N GLY A 85 2.87 -6.40 20.10
CA GLY A 85 4.33 -6.45 19.90
C GLY A 85 5.01 -5.11 19.60
N GLY A 86 4.24 -4.04 19.38
CA GLY A 86 4.80 -2.69 19.14
C GLY A 86 5.47 -2.51 17.79
N THR A 87 5.14 -3.37 16.81
CA THR A 87 5.59 -3.25 15.42
C THR A 87 4.40 -3.12 14.47
N LEU A 88 4.62 -2.65 13.23
CA LEU A 88 3.54 -2.54 12.25
C LEU A 88 3.11 -3.92 11.72
N GLU A 89 4.00 -4.91 11.81
CA GLU A 89 3.76 -6.30 11.50
C GLU A 89 2.73 -6.95 12.45
N ASP A 90 2.53 -6.37 13.63
CA ASP A 90 1.59 -6.86 14.64
C ASP A 90 0.17 -6.32 14.45
N LEU A 91 -0.11 -5.54 13.41
CA LEU A 91 -1.47 -5.07 13.15
C LEU A 91 -2.42 -6.26 12.97
N VAL A 92 -3.61 -6.18 13.57
CA VAL A 92 -4.61 -7.24 13.52
C VAL A 92 -5.98 -6.70 13.15
N ILE A 93 -6.80 -7.57 12.55
CA ILE A 93 -8.23 -7.32 12.40
C ILE A 93 -8.94 -7.88 13.62
N GLN A 94 -9.59 -7.01 14.38
CA GLN A 94 -10.31 -7.38 15.60
C GLN A 94 -11.83 -7.30 15.35
N PRO A 95 -12.63 -8.29 15.78
CA PRO A 95 -14.08 -8.16 15.82
C PRO A 95 -14.51 -6.94 16.63
N CYS A 96 -15.51 -6.22 16.11
CA CYS A 96 -16.04 -5.01 16.74
C CYS A 96 -17.59 -5.03 16.73
N PRO A 97 -18.24 -6.07 17.30
CA PRO A 97 -19.70 -6.20 17.27
C PRO A 97 -20.43 -5.05 17.99
N GLU A 98 -19.75 -4.34 18.89
CA GLU A 98 -20.31 -3.22 19.65
C GLU A 98 -20.85 -2.09 18.75
N VAL A 99 -20.30 -1.91 17.53
CA VAL A 99 -20.77 -0.88 16.58
C VAL A 99 -22.11 -1.24 15.91
N GLN A 100 -22.56 -2.49 16.05
CA GLN A 100 -23.86 -2.97 15.56
C GLN A 100 -24.96 -2.87 16.63
N ALA A 101 -24.65 -2.42 17.85
CA ALA A 101 -25.66 -2.19 18.87
C ALA A 101 -26.66 -1.09 18.43
N PRO A 102 -27.92 -1.13 18.91
CA PRO A 102 -28.92 -0.11 18.60
C PRO A 102 -28.42 1.29 18.92
N LEU A 103 -28.65 2.25 18.01
CA LEU A 103 -28.21 3.62 18.20
C LEU A 103 -28.95 4.31 19.35
N GLN A 104 -28.23 5.20 20.00
CA GLN A 104 -28.76 6.15 20.98
C GLN A 104 -29.08 7.49 20.31
N ALA A 105 -29.81 8.34 21.01
CA ALA A 105 -30.13 9.68 20.54
C ALA A 105 -28.85 10.47 20.20
N GLY A 106 -28.80 11.02 18.99
CA GLY A 106 -27.65 11.79 18.49
C GLY A 106 -26.53 10.96 17.85
N GLN A 107 -26.68 9.65 17.74
CA GLN A 107 -25.75 8.79 17.01
C GLN A 107 -26.26 8.47 15.60
N VAL A 108 -25.32 8.18 14.70
CA VAL A 108 -25.57 7.64 13.36
C VAL A 108 -24.61 6.49 13.11
N ARG A 109 -25.01 5.51 12.28
CA ARG A 109 -24.12 4.44 11.82
C ARG A 109 -23.65 4.75 10.42
N VAL A 110 -22.35 4.62 10.18
CA VAL A 110 -21.72 4.90 8.89
C VAL A 110 -21.06 3.64 8.33
N ALA A 111 -21.40 3.27 7.10
CA ALA A 111 -20.61 2.35 6.29
C ALA A 111 -19.34 3.08 5.84
N VAL A 112 -18.26 2.90 6.59
CA VAL A 112 -16.97 3.56 6.34
C VAL A 112 -16.38 3.06 5.02
N ALA A 113 -16.05 3.98 4.11
CA ALA A 113 -15.41 3.70 2.83
C ALA A 113 -13.92 4.02 2.84
N ALA A 114 -13.51 5.04 3.61
CA ALA A 114 -12.12 5.45 3.77
C ALA A 114 -11.87 5.99 5.18
N VAL A 115 -10.66 5.78 5.69
CA VAL A 115 -10.20 6.25 7.00
C VAL A 115 -8.92 7.06 6.82
N GLY A 116 -8.82 8.20 7.50
CA GLY A 116 -7.58 8.97 7.57
C GLY A 116 -6.60 8.32 8.54
N VAL A 117 -5.36 8.10 8.11
CA VAL A 117 -4.27 7.60 8.98
C VAL A 117 -3.41 8.78 9.40
N ASN A 118 -3.33 9.00 10.72
CA ASN A 118 -2.57 10.09 11.30
C ASN A 118 -1.31 9.58 12.00
N PHE A 119 -0.37 10.50 12.29
CA PHE A 119 0.85 10.18 13.04
C PHE A 119 0.55 9.53 14.40
N ARG A 120 -0.55 9.94 15.03
CA ARG A 120 -1.05 9.36 16.28
C ARG A 120 -1.32 7.86 16.14
N ASP A 121 -1.91 7.43 15.02
CA ASP A 121 -2.25 6.04 14.78
C ASP A 121 -0.98 5.19 14.57
N VAL A 122 0.06 5.77 13.93
CA VAL A 122 1.38 5.13 13.79
C VAL A 122 2.05 4.96 15.15
N VAL A 123 2.07 6.00 15.99
CA VAL A 123 2.63 5.94 17.35
C VAL A 123 1.87 4.95 18.23
N ALA A 124 0.54 4.87 18.09
CA ALA A 124 -0.29 3.89 18.77
C ALA A 124 0.02 2.46 18.31
N ALA A 125 0.15 2.23 16.99
CA ALA A 125 0.51 0.93 16.43
C ALA A 125 1.90 0.44 16.88
N LEU A 126 2.86 1.36 17.01
CA LEU A 126 4.21 1.05 17.48
C LEU A 126 4.33 0.91 19.01
N GLY A 127 3.23 0.97 19.76
CA GLY A 127 3.24 0.90 21.23
C GLY A 127 3.99 2.06 21.90
N MET A 128 4.19 3.17 21.17
CA MET A 128 4.92 4.35 21.64
C MET A 128 3.99 5.40 22.25
N TYR A 129 2.68 5.14 22.30
CA TYR A 129 1.70 6.08 22.83
C TYR A 129 1.76 6.12 24.37
N PRO A 130 1.84 7.30 25.01
CA PRO A 130 1.86 7.40 26.47
C PRO A 130 0.55 6.89 27.10
N GLY A 131 0.65 5.90 27.98
CA GLY A 131 -0.51 5.30 28.64
C GLY A 131 -1.29 4.37 27.72
N GLN A 132 -2.63 4.34 27.87
CA GLN A 132 -3.48 3.51 27.02
C GLN A 132 -3.72 4.21 25.68
N ALA A 133 -3.25 3.59 24.59
CA ALA A 133 -3.50 4.09 23.25
C ALA A 133 -5.01 4.08 22.91
N PRO A 134 -5.53 5.13 22.27
CA PRO A 134 -6.89 5.10 21.72
C PRO A 134 -6.98 4.08 20.57
N PRO A 135 -8.20 3.64 20.19
CA PRO A 135 -8.39 2.87 18.97
C PRO A 135 -7.83 3.60 17.74
N LEU A 136 -7.30 2.83 16.79
CA LEU A 136 -6.77 3.36 15.53
C LEU A 136 -7.89 3.95 14.67
N GLY A 137 -7.61 5.04 13.95
CA GLY A 137 -8.51 5.64 12.99
C GLY A 137 -9.61 6.49 13.64
N ALA A 138 -9.31 7.76 13.92
CA ALA A 138 -10.30 8.68 14.51
C ALA A 138 -11.24 9.36 13.50
N GLU A 139 -10.91 9.32 12.21
CA GLU A 139 -11.63 10.07 11.19
C GLU A 139 -11.78 9.24 9.91
N GLY A 140 -12.87 9.49 9.19
CA GLY A 140 -13.16 8.78 7.95
C GLY A 140 -14.34 9.36 7.20
N ALA A 141 -14.58 8.81 6.03
CA ALA A 141 -15.70 9.14 5.16
C ALA A 141 -16.45 7.86 4.77
N GLY A 142 -17.76 7.98 4.61
CA GLY A 142 -18.63 6.85 4.30
C GLY A 142 -20.07 7.26 4.08
N VAL A 143 -20.94 6.26 4.02
CA VAL A 143 -22.38 6.44 3.79
C VAL A 143 -23.13 6.19 5.10
N VAL A 144 -24.03 7.10 5.48
CA VAL A 144 -24.92 6.90 6.65
C VAL A 144 -25.91 5.78 6.35
N LEU A 145 -26.08 4.84 7.29
CA LEU A 145 -26.99 3.70 7.20
C LEU A 145 -28.26 3.89 8.05
N GLU A 146 -28.10 4.44 9.26
CA GLU A 146 -29.18 4.78 10.20
C GLU A 146 -28.78 5.98 11.08
#